data_AF-T1BTZ8-F1
#
_entry.id   AF-T1BTZ8-F1
#
_cell.length_a   1.000
_cell.length_b   1.000
_cell.length_c   1.000
_cell.angle_alpha   90.00
_cell.angle_beta   90.00
_cell.angle_gamma   90.00
#
_symmetry.space_group_name_H-M   'P 1'
#
loop_
_entity.id
_entity.type
_entity.pdbx_description
1 polymer ?
#
loop_
_entity_poly.entity_id
_entity_poly.type
_entity_poly.pdbx_seq_one_letter_code
_entity_poly.pdbx_strand_id
1 'polypeptide(L)'
;MANGLRVVVAPDHASPLVGVAVVYDVGFRSEPPGRTGFAHLFEHLMFQGSAHVAKMEHARLVEGAGGVFNGNTRSDLTTYYEVLPAGALDLALWLEADRMGAP
;
A
#
# COMPACT_ATOMS: atom_id res chain seq x y z
N MET A 1 -16.06 -0.34 8.77
CA MET A 1 -16.23 -1.81 8.89
C MET A 1 -16.21 -2.21 10.35
N ALA A 2 -16.57 -3.46 10.70
CA ALA A 2 -16.55 -3.92 12.10
C ALA A 2 -15.14 -3.87 12.73
N ASN A 3 -14.10 -3.98 11.91
CA ASN A 3 -12.68 -3.87 12.31
C ASN A 3 -12.15 -2.41 12.37
N GLY A 4 -13.00 -1.39 12.22
CA GLY A 4 -12.58 0.02 12.25
C GLY A 4 -12.00 0.56 10.93
N LEU A 5 -11.80 -0.26 9.89
CA LEU A 5 -11.33 0.21 8.59
C LEU A 5 -12.36 1.17 7.96
N ARG A 6 -11.87 2.33 7.51
CA ARG A 6 -12.63 3.32 6.73
C ARG A 6 -12.33 3.13 5.25
N VAL A 7 -13.38 3.01 4.45
CA VAL A 7 -13.27 2.83 3.00
C VAL A 7 -13.91 4.03 2.31
N VAL A 8 -13.20 4.62 1.37
CA VAL A 8 -13.67 5.73 0.53
C VAL A 8 -13.57 5.27 -0.91
N VAL A 9 -14.65 5.43 -1.67
CA VAL A 9 -14.72 5.05 -3.08
C VAL A 9 -15.16 6.26 -3.89
N ALA A 10 -14.45 6.54 -4.98
CA ALA A 10 -14.76 7.62 -5.91
C ALA A 10 -14.77 7.06 -7.34
N PRO A 11 -15.93 6.58 -7.84
CA PRO A 11 -16.03 5.97 -9.17
C PRO A 11 -15.82 7.01 -10.28
N ASP A 12 -14.93 6.71 -11.22
CA ASP A 12 -14.76 7.42 -12.48
C ASP A 12 -14.71 6.40 -13.63
N HIS A 13 -15.75 6.40 -14.48
CA HIS A 13 -15.87 5.47 -15.60
C HIS A 13 -15.24 5.99 -16.90
N ALA A 14 -14.73 7.22 -16.92
CA ALA A 14 -14.04 7.77 -18.07
C ALA A 14 -12.58 7.31 -18.15
N SER A 15 -11.98 6.98 -17.02
CA SER A 15 -10.61 6.46 -16.93
C SER A 15 -10.57 4.93 -17.09
N PRO A 16 -9.66 4.38 -17.91
CA PRO A 16 -9.41 2.95 -17.97
C PRO A 16 -8.51 2.44 -16.82
N LEU A 17 -8.19 3.31 -15.84
CA LEU A 17 -7.30 3.02 -14.73
C LEU A 17 -8.08 2.97 -13.40
N VAL A 18 -7.50 2.28 -12.43
CA VAL A 18 -7.93 2.25 -11.04
C VAL A 18 -6.77 2.62 -10.13
N GLY A 19 -7.05 3.44 -9.13
CA GLY A 19 -6.11 3.77 -8.05
C GLY A 19 -6.58 3.14 -6.74
N VAL A 20 -5.68 2.43 -6.06
CA VAL A 20 -5.90 1.89 -4.72
C VAL A 20 -4.86 2.51 -3.80
N ALA A 21 -5.29 2.94 -2.61
CA ALA A 21 -4.39 3.50 -1.61
C ALA A 21 -4.78 3.03 -0.21
N VAL A 22 -3.78 2.63 0.56
CA VAL A 22 -3.91 2.30 1.98
C VAL A 22 -3.16 3.36 2.78
N VAL A 23 -3.90 4.03 3.67
CA VAL A 23 -3.38 5.13 4.49
C VAL A 23 -3.43 4.71 5.96
N TYR A 24 -2.26 4.62 6.57
CA TYR A 24 -2.10 4.35 7.99
C TYR A 24 -1.98 5.67 8.76
N ASP A 25 -2.71 5.80 9.86
CA ASP A 25 -2.65 6.94 10.79
C ASP A 25 -1.43 6.85 11.73
N VAL A 26 -0.26 6.75 11.10
CA VAL A 26 1.05 6.68 11.74
C VAL A 26 2.05 7.39 10.84
N GLY A 27 2.98 8.14 11.43
CA GLY A 27 4.04 8.82 10.70
C GLY A 27 5.27 9.01 11.57
N PHE A 28 6.27 9.75 11.09
CA PHE A 28 7.54 9.89 11.83
C PHE A 28 7.38 10.55 13.22
N ARG A 29 6.30 11.30 13.47
CA ARG A 29 6.00 11.86 14.80
C ARG A 29 5.55 10.80 15.81
N SER A 30 5.12 9.63 15.32
CA SER A 30 4.72 8.49 16.15
C SER A 30 5.90 7.60 16.55
N GLU A 31 7.13 7.97 16.18
CA GLU A 31 8.32 7.18 16.51
C GLU A 31 8.65 7.26 18.02
N PRO A 32 8.88 6.12 18.70
CA PRO A 32 9.31 6.14 20.09
C PRO A 32 10.66 6.86 20.23
N PRO A 33 10.89 7.57 21.34
CA PRO A 33 12.21 8.12 21.66
C PRO A 33 13.30 7.03 21.54
N GLY A 34 14.36 7.31 20.80
CA GLY A 34 15.46 6.36 20.55
C GLY A 34 15.22 5.36 19.42
N ARG A 35 14.12 5.47 18.65
CA ARG A 35 13.83 4.64 17.47
C ARG A 35 13.57 5.48 16.21
N THR A 36 14.32 6.57 16.06
CA THR A 36 14.17 7.47 14.91
C THR A 36 14.46 6.75 13.59
N GLY A 37 13.63 6.95 12.57
CA GLY A 37 13.76 6.34 11.24
C GLY A 37 13.05 5.00 11.05
N PHE A 38 12.31 4.53 12.06
CA PHE A 38 11.54 3.29 12.00
C PHE A 38 10.40 3.36 10.98
N ALA A 39 9.71 4.49 10.89
CA ALA A 39 8.58 4.63 9.96
C ALA A 39 9.06 4.50 8.50
N HIS A 40 10.20 5.12 8.17
CA HIS A 40 10.83 4.98 6.86
C HIS A 40 11.44 3.58 6.64
N LEU A 41 12.01 2.95 7.68
CA LEU A 41 12.50 1.57 7.59
C LEU A 41 11.36 0.58 7.31
N PHE A 42 10.21 0.73 7.98
CA PHE A 42 9.03 -0.11 7.73
C PHE A 42 8.48 0.08 6.31
N GLU A 43 8.49 1.31 5.79
CA GLU A 43 8.15 1.57 4.39
C GLU A 43 9.00 0.74 3.41
N HIS A 44 10.31 0.64 3.64
CA HIS A 44 11.18 -0.22 2.83
C HIS A 44 10.92 -1.73 3.03
N LEU A 45 10.61 -2.15 4.26
CA LEU A 45 10.30 -3.56 4.56
C LEU A 45 9.00 -4.01 3.89
N MET A 46 8.04 -3.10 3.74
CA MET A 46 6.78 -3.36 3.04
C MET A 46 6.94 -3.61 1.53
N PHE A 47 8.15 -3.41 0.98
CA PHE A 47 8.53 -3.81 -0.38
C PHE A 47 9.30 -5.14 -0.43
N GLN A 48 9.63 -5.75 0.72
CA GLN A 48 10.42 -6.98 0.82
C GLN A 48 9.58 -8.26 0.78
N GLY A 49 8.26 -8.16 0.59
CA GLY A 49 7.33 -9.30 0.51
C GLY A 49 6.31 -9.29 1.65
N SER A 50 5.46 -10.31 1.66
CA SER A 50 4.43 -10.61 2.66
C SER A 50 4.22 -12.13 2.70
N ALA A 51 3.28 -12.64 3.51
CA ALA A 51 3.09 -14.09 3.67
C ALA A 51 2.89 -14.87 2.36
N HIS A 52 2.19 -14.30 1.38
CA HIS A 52 1.90 -14.95 0.11
C HIS A 52 2.61 -14.31 -1.10
N VAL A 53 3.35 -13.22 -0.88
CA VAL A 53 4.05 -12.48 -1.93
C VAL A 53 5.54 -12.46 -1.60
N ALA A 54 6.37 -13.06 -2.45
CA ALA A 54 7.80 -13.10 -2.25
C ALA A 54 8.44 -11.70 -2.36
N LYS A 55 9.71 -11.62 -1.94
CA LYS A 55 10.50 -10.40 -2.08
C LYS A 55 10.52 -9.89 -3.52
N MET A 56 10.22 -8.60 -3.69
CA MET A 56 10.06 -7.91 -4.98
C MET A 56 8.90 -8.44 -5.87
N GLU A 57 8.13 -9.44 -5.42
CA GLU A 57 7.04 -10.00 -6.22
C GLU A 57 5.86 -9.03 -6.30
N HIS A 58 5.58 -8.26 -5.25
CA HIS A 58 4.58 -7.19 -5.30
C HIS A 58 4.89 -6.21 -6.46
N ALA A 59 6.13 -5.73 -6.53
CA ALA A 59 6.58 -4.83 -7.60
C ALA A 59 6.44 -5.49 -8.97
N ARG A 60 6.89 -6.75 -9.11
CA ARG A 60 6.78 -7.51 -10.36
C ARG A 60 5.34 -7.72 -10.82
N LEU A 61 4.42 -7.98 -9.90
CA LEU A 61 3.01 -8.19 -10.20
C LEU A 61 2.35 -6.89 -10.65
N VAL A 62 2.60 -5.78 -9.94
CA VAL A 62 2.06 -4.46 -10.32
C VAL A 62 2.63 -4.00 -11.66
N GLU A 63 3.95 -4.01 -11.82
CA GLU A 63 4.62 -3.58 -13.07
C GLU A 63 4.29 -4.53 -14.24
N GLY A 64 4.20 -5.83 -13.98
CA GLY A 64 3.82 -6.85 -14.97
C GLY A 64 2.37 -6.72 -15.44
N ALA A 65 1.49 -6.18 -14.61
CA ALA A 65 0.12 -5.80 -14.97
C ALA A 65 0.04 -4.42 -15.68
N GLY A 66 1.18 -3.75 -15.90
CA GLY A 66 1.25 -2.41 -16.52
C GLY A 66 0.95 -1.26 -15.56
N GLY A 67 0.99 -1.51 -14.24
CA GLY A 67 0.77 -0.52 -13.21
C GLY A 67 2.05 0.12 -12.68
N VAL A 68 1.86 1.08 -11.78
CA VAL A 68 2.91 1.71 -10.98
C VAL A 68 2.48 1.74 -9.52
N PHE A 69 3.43 1.72 -8.60
CA PHE A 69 3.16 1.80 -7.16
C PHE A 69 4.20 2.68 -6.47
N ASN A 70 3.84 3.21 -5.31
CA ASN A 70 4.80 3.90 -4.43
C ASN A 70 4.30 4.00 -2.99
N GLY A 71 5.19 4.46 -2.11
CA GLY A 71 4.89 4.84 -0.74
C GLY A 71 5.32 6.28 -0.45
N ASN A 72 4.74 6.89 0.58
CA ASN A 72 5.38 7.98 1.28
C ASN A 72 4.99 8.01 2.75
N THR A 73 5.97 8.34 3.59
CA THR A 73 5.77 8.63 5.02
C THR A 73 5.87 10.12 5.30
N ARG A 74 4.87 10.66 6.02
CA ARG A 74 4.80 12.05 6.51
C ARG A 74 4.77 12.09 8.04
N SER A 75 4.52 13.26 8.62
CA SER A 75 4.48 13.44 10.09
C SER A 75 3.45 12.56 10.75
N ASP A 76 2.28 12.44 10.11
CA ASP A 76 1.08 11.86 10.71
C ASP A 76 0.56 10.64 9.94
N LEU A 77 1.01 10.45 8.70
CA LEU A 77 0.45 9.45 7.80
C LEU A 77 1.55 8.74 7.03
N THR A 78 1.40 7.44 6.84
CA THR A 78 2.12 6.65 5.85
C THR A 78 1.10 6.15 4.83
N THR A 79 1.33 6.47 3.57
CA THR A 79 0.46 6.10 2.46
C THR A 79 1.21 5.18 1.54
N TYR A 80 0.56 4.09 1.14
CA TYR A 80 0.97 3.28 0.01
C TYR A 80 -0.12 3.30 -1.04
N TYR A 81 0.26 3.30 -2.31
CA TYR A 81 -0.69 3.31 -3.40
C TYR A 81 -0.16 2.58 -4.64
N GLU A 82 -1.10 2.12 -5.45
CA GLU A 82 -0.87 1.63 -6.80
C GLU A 82 -1.91 2.17 -7.77
N VAL A 83 -1.48 2.36 -9.02
CA VAL A 83 -2.33 2.72 -10.15
C VAL A 83 -2.16 1.64 -11.21
N LEU A 84 -3.26 1.02 -11.61
CA LEU A 84 -3.30 -0.15 -12.48
C LEU A 84 -4.41 0.00 -13.54
N PRO A 85 -4.40 -0.78 -14.62
CA PRO A 85 -5.58 -0.94 -15.47
C PRO A 85 -6.80 -1.39 -14.66
N ALA A 86 -8.00 -0.88 -14.96
CA ALA A 86 -9.21 -1.15 -14.18
C ALA A 86 -9.54 -2.64 -14.01
N GLY A 87 -9.18 -3.47 -14.99
CA GLY A 87 -9.34 -4.93 -14.93
C GLY A 87 -8.43 -5.65 -13.92
N ALA A 88 -7.47 -4.95 -13.33
CA ALA A 88 -6.55 -5.48 -12.32
C ALA A 88 -6.88 -5.01 -10.89
N LEU A 89 -8.09 -4.47 -10.65
CA LEU A 89 -8.52 -4.05 -9.30
C LEU A 89 -8.40 -5.18 -8.27
N ASP A 90 -8.78 -6.42 -8.64
CA ASP A 90 -8.70 -7.56 -7.72
C ASP A 90 -7.25 -7.88 -7.31
N LEU A 91 -6.30 -7.70 -8.24
CA LEU A 91 -4.87 -7.85 -7.94
C LEU A 91 -4.41 -6.80 -6.92
N ALA A 92 -4.77 -5.53 -7.13
CA ALA A 92 -4.43 -4.45 -6.20
C ALA A 92 -4.97 -4.74 -4.79
N LEU A 93 -6.27 -5.02 -4.67
CA LEU A 93 -6.90 -5.30 -3.38
C LEU A 93 -6.32 -6.54 -2.68
N TRP A 94 -5.98 -7.57 -3.44
CA TRP A 94 -5.37 -8.79 -2.89
C TRP A 94 -3.96 -8.50 -2.35
N LEU A 95 -3.13 -7.78 -3.10
CA LEU A 95 -1.79 -7.39 -2.70
C LEU A 95 -1.82 -6.54 -1.41
N GLU A 96 -2.75 -5.59 -1.33
CA GLU A 96 -2.91 -4.73 -0.16
C GLU A 96 -3.41 -5.48 1.07
N ALA A 97 -4.34 -6.42 0.87
CA ALA A 97 -4.83 -7.27 1.95
C ALA A 97 -3.73 -8.19 2.50
N ASP A 98 -2.93 -8.82 1.63
CA ASP A 98 -1.83 -9.69 2.05
C ASP A 98 -0.77 -8.92 2.83
N ARG A 99 -0.38 -7.76 2.30
CA ARG A 99 0.59 -6.87 2.93
C ARG A 99 0.11 -6.32 4.28
N MET A 100 -1.18 -6.01 4.43
CA MET A 100 -1.74 -5.56 5.71
C MET A 100 -1.85 -6.70 6.73
N GLY A 101 -2.20 -7.90 6.28
CA GLY A 101 -2.44 -9.05 7.15
C GLY A 101 -1.17 -9.74 7.64
N ALA A 102 -0.11 -9.76 6.84
CA ALA A 102 1.15 -10.42 7.15
C ALA A 102 2.36 -9.78 6.44
N PRO A 103 2.81 -8.59 6.89
CA PRO A 103 3.98 -7.88 6.36
C PRO A 103 5.32 -8.50 6.75
#